data_AF-A0AAP0B1A5-F1
#
_entry.id   AF-A0AAP0B1A5-F1
#
_cell.length_a   1.000
_cell.length_b   1.000
_cell.length_c   1.000
_cell.angle_alpha   90.00
_cell.angle_beta   90.00
_cell.angle_gamma   90.00
#
_symmetry.space_group_name_H-M   'P 1'
#
loop_
_entity.id
_entity.type
_entity.pdbx_description
1 polymer ?
#
loop_
_entity_poly.entity_id
_entity_poly.type
_entity_poly.pdbx_seq_one_letter_code
_entity_poly.pdbx_strand_id
1 'polypeptide(L)'
;MGVAGMRILRWMCGHTRPDKIRNECIRDKTGVTPIAEKMREAQLKWFGHVQKRPLEALVRRCESLVSRHVKRGRGRPIKTWNETIRKDMMYVDINEIMTKDRGQ
;
A
#
# COMPACT_ATOMS: atom_id res chain seq x y z
N MET A 1 2.68 -8.42 8.85
CA MET A 1 2.76 -9.42 9.92
C MET A 1 1.81 -10.56 9.61
N GLY A 2 2.35 -11.72 9.28
CA GLY A 2 1.58 -12.96 9.15
C GLY A 2 1.25 -13.57 10.50
N VAL A 3 0.66 -14.77 10.49
CA VAL A 3 0.20 -15.48 11.70
C VAL A 3 1.32 -15.71 12.72
N ALA A 4 2.54 -16.05 12.26
CA ALA A 4 3.70 -16.25 13.12
C ALA A 4 4.10 -14.97 13.87
N GLY A 5 4.15 -13.83 13.18
CA GLY A 5 4.47 -12.55 13.80
C GLY A 5 3.43 -12.15 14.85
N MET A 6 2.14 -12.39 14.57
CA MET A 6 1.07 -12.10 15.54
C MET A 6 1.19 -12.95 16.82
N ARG A 7 1.64 -14.20 16.69
CA ARG A 7 1.87 -15.11 17.83
C ARG A 7 2.99 -14.58 18.73
N ILE A 8 4.06 -14.04 18.14
CA ILE A 8 5.16 -13.43 18.88
C ILE A 8 4.68 -12.16 19.62
N LEU A 9 3.95 -11.28 18.94
CA LEU A 9 3.40 -10.06 19.56
C LEU A 9 2.51 -10.39 20.77
N ARG A 10 1.65 -11.41 20.64
CA ARG A 10 0.80 -11.86 21.75
C ARG A 10 1.62 -12.38 22.93
N TRP A 11 2.61 -13.22 22.66
CA TRP A 11 3.48 -13.78 23.69
C TRP A 11 4.23 -12.68 24.46
N MET A 12 4.79 -11.68 23.75
CA MET A 12 5.44 -10.54 24.40
C MET A 12 4.51 -9.73 25.29
N CYS A 13 3.22 -9.63 24.94
CA CYS A 13 2.20 -8.98 25.77
C CYS A 13 1.57 -9.90 26.83
N GLY A 14 2.07 -11.14 27.01
CA GLY A 14 1.51 -12.11 27.96
C GLY A 14 0.12 -12.63 27.58
N HIS A 15 -0.30 -12.46 26.34
CA HIS A 15 -1.63 -12.84 25.87
C HIS A 15 -1.62 -14.20 25.16
N THR A 16 -2.64 -14.99 25.43
CA THR A 16 -2.85 -16.33 24.87
C THR A 16 -4.07 -16.34 23.93
N ARG A 17 -4.35 -17.50 23.30
CA ARG A 17 -5.53 -17.64 22.42
C ARG A 17 -6.88 -17.52 23.19
N PRO A 18 -7.03 -18.09 24.40
CA PRO A 18 -8.26 -17.97 25.19
C PRO A 18 -8.71 -16.54 25.51
N ASP A 19 -7.77 -15.59 25.60
CA ASP A 19 -8.08 -14.19 25.90
C ASP A 19 -8.98 -13.53 24.85
N LYS A 20 -9.06 -14.11 23.63
CA LYS A 20 -9.90 -13.63 22.50
C LYS A 20 -9.72 -12.13 22.17
N ILE A 21 -8.59 -11.54 22.57
CA ILE A 21 -8.26 -10.14 22.29
C ILE A 21 -8.09 -9.97 20.78
N ARG A 22 -8.65 -8.91 20.21
CA ARG A 22 -8.53 -8.59 18.78
C ARG A 22 -7.08 -8.26 18.40
N ASN A 23 -6.70 -8.59 17.17
CA ASN A 23 -5.34 -8.33 16.70
C ASN A 23 -5.01 -6.83 16.65
N GLU A 24 -6.03 -6.00 16.40
CA GLU A 24 -5.92 -4.54 16.43
C GLU A 24 -5.42 -4.07 17.81
N CYS A 25 -6.08 -4.48 18.91
CA CYS A 25 -5.66 -4.08 20.26
C CYS A 25 -4.22 -4.48 20.62
N ILE A 26 -3.76 -5.65 20.17
CA ILE A 26 -2.37 -6.09 20.41
C ILE A 26 -1.37 -5.21 19.62
N ARG A 27 -1.74 -4.82 18.40
CA ARG A 27 -0.93 -3.91 17.58
C ARG A 27 -0.87 -2.51 18.18
N ASP A 28 -2.00 -2.00 18.66
CA ASP A 28 -2.08 -0.70 19.32
C ASP A 28 -1.19 -0.66 20.56
N LYS A 29 -1.22 -1.72 21.39
CA LYS A 29 -0.33 -1.86 22.55
C LYS A 29 1.15 -1.93 22.18
N THR A 30 1.48 -2.55 21.04
CA THR A 30 2.88 -2.76 20.62
C THR A 30 3.40 -1.66 19.68
N GLY A 31 2.53 -0.72 19.27
CA GLY A 31 2.85 0.30 18.26
C GLY A 31 3.12 -0.26 16.85
N VAL A 32 2.77 -1.53 16.59
CA VAL A 32 3.09 -2.18 15.31
C VAL A 32 2.02 -1.85 14.27
N THR A 33 2.40 -1.03 13.28
CA THR A 33 1.53 -0.69 12.15
C THR A 33 1.10 -1.93 11.35
N PRO A 34 -0.16 -2.01 10.89
CA PRO A 34 -0.59 -3.03 9.95
C PRO A 34 0.26 -3.08 8.68
N ILE A 35 0.53 -4.30 8.19
CA ILE A 35 1.34 -4.48 6.98
C ILE A 35 0.70 -3.84 5.75
N ALA A 36 -0.64 -3.83 5.68
CA ALA A 36 -1.36 -3.21 4.58
C ALA A 36 -1.07 -1.71 4.49
N GLU A 37 -0.98 -1.00 5.62
CA GLU A 37 -0.60 0.41 5.66
C GLU A 37 0.83 0.62 5.18
N LYS A 38 1.77 -0.22 5.61
CA LYS A 38 3.16 -0.16 5.14
C LYS A 38 3.32 -0.46 3.65
N MET A 39 2.55 -1.40 3.13
CA MET A 39 2.51 -1.67 1.70
C MET A 39 1.99 -0.45 0.91
N ARG A 40 0.89 0.16 1.35
CA ARG A 40 0.37 1.39 0.74
C ARG A 40 1.38 2.53 0.78
N GLU A 41 2.02 2.74 1.92
CA GLU A 41 3.06 3.77 2.08
C GLU A 41 4.20 3.57 1.07
N ALA A 42 4.68 2.33 0.91
CA ALA A 42 5.72 1.99 -0.06
C ALA A 42 5.27 2.18 -1.52
N GLN A 43 4.03 1.79 -1.84
CA GLN A 43 3.45 1.97 -3.18
C GLN A 43 3.34 3.45 -3.56
N LEU A 44 2.84 4.30 -2.65
CA LEU A 44 2.72 5.74 -2.88
C LEU A 44 4.08 6.43 -2.95
N LYS A 45 5.05 6.03 -2.11
CA LYS A 45 6.44 6.52 -2.21
C LYS A 45 7.06 6.19 -3.56
N TRP A 46 6.88 4.96 -4.04
CA TRP A 46 7.36 4.55 -5.36
C TRP A 46 6.66 5.33 -6.48
N PHE A 47 5.34 5.48 -6.41
CA PHE A 47 4.59 6.29 -7.37
C PHE A 47 5.12 7.73 -7.43
N GLY A 48 5.32 8.38 -6.29
CA GLY A 48 5.94 9.71 -6.23
C GLY A 48 7.34 9.75 -6.83
N HIS A 49 8.15 8.69 -6.62
CA HIS A 49 9.45 8.56 -7.28
C HIS A 49 9.33 8.50 -8.81
N VAL A 50 8.41 7.69 -9.33
CA VAL A 50 8.16 7.58 -10.78
C VAL A 50 7.68 8.91 -11.35
N GLN A 51 6.75 9.59 -10.67
CA GLN A 51 6.17 10.87 -11.11
C GLN A 51 7.21 12.00 -11.24
N LYS A 52 8.29 11.95 -10.44
CA LYS A 52 9.38 12.92 -10.46
C LYS A 52 10.43 12.67 -11.55
N ARG A 53 10.41 11.52 -12.21
CA ARG A 53 11.35 11.23 -13.29
C ARG A 53 10.94 11.96 -14.58
N PRO A 54 11.91 12.36 -15.43
CA PRO A 54 11.62 12.93 -16.73
C PRO A 54 10.87 11.92 -17.61
N LEU A 55 10.09 12.41 -18.58
CA LEU A 55 9.25 11.57 -19.44
C LEU A 55 10.06 10.57 -20.28
N GLU A 56 11.33 10.90 -20.55
CA GLU A 56 12.29 10.07 -21.28
C GLU A 56 12.81 8.89 -20.44
N ALA A 57 12.68 8.95 -19.12
CA ALA A 57 13.11 7.86 -18.25
C ALA A 57 12.29 6.59 -18.53
N LEU A 58 12.96 5.44 -18.64
CA LEU A 58 12.30 4.15 -18.95
C LEU A 58 11.14 3.84 -18.00
N VAL A 59 11.33 4.08 -16.69
CA VAL A 59 10.31 3.81 -15.67
C VAL A 59 9.05 4.66 -15.89
N ARG A 60 9.22 5.92 -16.33
CA ARG A 60 8.12 6.85 -16.64
C ARG A 60 7.42 6.49 -17.94
N ARG A 61 8.19 6.05 -18.95
CA ARG A 61 7.62 5.53 -20.21
C ARG A 61 6.79 4.27 -19.97
N CYS A 62 7.27 3.31 -19.18
CA CYS A 62 6.52 2.09 -18.89
C CYS A 62 5.13 2.34 -18.29
N GLU A 63 4.99 3.37 -17.44
CA GLU A 63 3.69 3.76 -16.87
C GLU A 63 2.64 4.07 -17.97
N SER A 64 3.03 4.75 -19.05
CA SER A 64 2.14 5.07 -20.16
C SER A 64 1.84 3.86 -21.07
N LEU A 65 2.75 2.87 -21.12
CA LEU A 65 2.57 1.66 -21.92
C LEU A 65 1.49 0.72 -21.34
N VAL A 66 1.34 0.67 -20.01
CA VAL A 66 0.44 -0.26 -19.30
C VAL A 66 -1.05 0.00 -19.62
N SER A 67 -1.41 1.19 -20.10
CA SER A 67 -2.80 1.53 -20.44
C SER A 67 -3.23 1.10 -21.85
N ARG A 68 -2.35 0.49 -22.66
CA ARG A 68 -2.67 0.12 -24.04
C ARG A 68 -3.38 -1.24 -24.12
N HIS A 69 -4.71 -1.18 -24.21
CA HIS A 69 -5.59 -2.10 -24.94
C HIS A 69 -5.32 -3.61 -24.79
N VAL A 70 -5.36 -4.14 -23.56
CA VAL A 70 -5.51 -5.58 -23.36
C VAL A 70 -6.99 -5.95 -23.56
N LYS A 71 -7.30 -6.83 -24.51
CA LYS A 71 -8.66 -7.34 -24.70
C LYS A 71 -9.15 -7.97 -23.39
N ARG A 72 -10.30 -7.50 -22.91
CA ARG A 72 -10.87 -7.91 -21.63
C ARG A 72 -11.38 -9.35 -21.72
N GLY A 73 -10.90 -10.23 -20.82
CA GLY A 73 -11.45 -11.58 -20.65
C GLY A 73 -12.76 -11.59 -19.85
N ARG A 74 -13.43 -12.75 -19.82
CA ARG A 74 -14.57 -12.99 -18.91
C ARG A 74 -14.07 -13.08 -17.46
N GLY A 75 -14.82 -12.50 -16.52
CA GLY A 75 -14.54 -12.56 -15.08
C GLY A 75 -14.25 -11.20 -14.43
N ARG A 76 -13.62 -11.23 -13.25
CA ARG A 76 -13.28 -10.02 -12.49
C ARG A 76 -12.26 -9.17 -13.26
N PRO A 77 -12.45 -7.84 -13.35
CA PRO A 77 -11.45 -6.96 -13.94
C PRO A 77 -10.07 -7.17 -13.31
N ILE A 78 -9.03 -7.17 -14.15
CA ILE A 78 -7.64 -7.13 -13.68
C ILE A 78 -7.45 -5.80 -12.95
N LYS A 79 -6.98 -5.86 -11.69
CA LYS A 79 -6.61 -4.64 -10.96
C LYS A 79 -5.41 -4.01 -11.65
N THR A 80 -5.58 -2.81 -12.17
CA THR A 80 -4.46 -2.07 -12.75
C THR A 80 -3.64 -1.38 -11.65
N TRP A 81 -2.37 -1.11 -11.95
CA TRP A 81 -1.51 -0.33 -11.06
C TRP A 81 -2.14 1.04 -10.75
N ASN A 82 -2.64 1.74 -11.77
CA ASN A 82 -3.27 3.05 -11.64
C ASN A 82 -4.54 3.02 -10.76
N GLU A 83 -5.38 1.99 -10.90
CA GLU A 83 -6.54 1.81 -10.00
C GLU A 83 -6.13 1.57 -8.55
N THR A 84 -5.04 0.83 -8.34
CA THR A 84 -4.53 0.54 -7.00
C THR A 84 -3.99 1.81 -6.34
N ILE A 85 -3.15 2.57 -7.06
CA ILE A 85 -2.63 3.85 -6.58
C ILE A 85 -3.74 4.85 -6.27
N ARG A 86 -4.77 4.95 -7.12
CA ARG A 86 -5.93 5.83 -6.84
C ARG A 86 -6.65 5.45 -5.55
N LYS A 87 -6.86 4.16 -5.31
CA LYS A 87 -7.49 3.68 -4.07
C LYS A 87 -6.64 3.96 -2.85
N ASP A 88 -5.33 3.77 -2.95
CA ASP A 88 -4.41 4.03 -1.84
C ASP A 88 -4.33 5.53 -1.53
N MET A 89 -4.31 6.39 -2.56
CA MET A 89 -4.43 7.85 -2.41
C MET A 89 -5.72 8.25 -1.70
N MET A 90 -6.87 7.71 -2.13
CA MET A 90 -8.16 7.98 -1.48
C MET A 90 -8.19 7.48 -0.03
N TYR A 91 -7.57 6.34 0.27
CA TYR A 91 -7.52 5.80 1.62
C TYR A 91 -6.75 6.71 2.58
N VAL A 92 -5.67 7.35 2.09
CA VAL A 92 -4.80 8.23 2.88
C VAL A 92 -5.20 9.71 2.76
N ASP A 93 -6.26 10.01 2.01
CA ASP A 93 -6.73 11.37 1.70
C ASP A 93 -5.63 12.27 1.10
N ILE A 94 -4.90 11.72 0.12
CA ILE A 94 -3.83 12.43 -0.60
C ILE A 94 -4.27 12.67 -2.04
N ASN A 95 -4.14 13.92 -2.51
CA ASN A 95 -4.34 14.26 -3.92
C ASN A 95 -3.03 14.12 -4.73
N GLU A 96 -3.13 13.82 -6.03
CA GLU A 96 -1.98 13.65 -6.93
C GLU A 96 -1.05 14.87 -6.94
N ILE A 97 -1.61 16.07 -6.83
CA ILE A 97 -0.85 17.34 -6.77
C ILE A 97 0.07 17.37 -5.54
N MET A 98 -0.41 16.87 -4.40
CA MET A 98 0.35 16.81 -3.13
C MET A 98 1.52 15.80 -3.19
N THR A 99 1.52 14.87 -4.15
CA THR A 99 2.64 13.92 -4.32
C THR A 99 3.80 14.50 -5.11
N LYS A 100 3.56 15.58 -5.87
CA LYS A 100 4.56 16.29 -6.68
C LYS A 100 5.21 17.42 -5.87
N ASP A 101 4.45 18.04 -4.97
CA ASP A 101 4.89 19.17 -4.18
C ASP A 101 5.44 18.73 -2.80
N ARG A 102 6.67 19.10 -2.51
CA ARG A 102 7.17 19.23 -1.14
C ARG A 102 7.70 20.64 -1.10
N GLY A 103 7.14 21.46 -0.22
CA GLY A 103 7.58 22.84 -0.02
C GLY A 103 9.10 22.93 -0.05
N GLN A 104 9.57 23.96 -0.74
CA GLN A 104 10.98 24.36 -0.81
C GLN A 104 11.61 24.46 0.58
#